data_AF-A0A2V2GHZ9-F1
#
_entry.id   AF-A0A2V2GHZ9-F1
#
_cell.length_a   1.000
_cell.length_b   1.000
_cell.length_c   1.000
_cell.angle_alpha   90.00
_cell.angle_beta   90.00
_cell.angle_gamma   90.00
#
_symmetry.space_group_name_H-M   'P 1'
#
loop_
_entity.id
_entity.type
_entity.pdbx_description
1 polymer ?
#
loop_
_entity_poly.entity_id
_entity_poly.type
_entity_poly.pdbx_seq_one_letter_code
_entity_poly.pdbx_strand_id
1 'polypeptide(L)'
;MRTLAEIKQFILENKAYGYDTDIKTIEKGKIDKHVQHILNQLHENEEIHFALLCISIYNGPSIVCSGTCILTITDERILYGCVGMLSTTTKSIKIGDCLDVASDTFGVFRGTIVINTKTEKVKFEAQKKSIPHLSKMIDDCLRTIADRSQKNGNVAQEVSPAEELKKFKELLDMGVISQEEFDAKKKQLLGV
;
A
#
# COMPACT_ATOMS: atom_id res chain seq x y z
N MET A 1 3.70 0.34 11.37
CA MET A 1 3.12 1.41 10.53
C MET A 1 4.18 2.48 10.24
N ARG A 2 4.40 2.84 8.97
CA ARG A 2 5.39 3.86 8.60
C ARG A 2 4.96 5.25 9.08
N THR A 3 5.91 6.07 9.50
CA THR A 3 5.66 7.46 9.90
C THR A 3 5.52 8.39 8.69
N LEU A 4 4.95 9.58 8.91
CA LEU A 4 4.87 10.63 7.90
C LEU A 4 6.25 11.02 7.34
N ALA A 5 7.30 11.03 8.18
CA ALA A 5 8.66 11.33 7.73
C ALA A 5 9.21 10.22 6.81
N GLU A 6 9.01 8.96 7.19
CA GLU A 6 9.46 7.80 6.41
C GLU A 6 8.78 7.73 5.04
N ILE A 7 7.48 8.00 4.95
CA ILE A 7 6.74 7.97 3.68
C ILE A 7 7.21 9.10 2.76
N LYS A 8 7.43 10.31 3.29
CA LYS A 8 7.99 11.40 2.49
C LYS A 8 9.39 11.07 2.00
N GLN A 9 10.22 10.54 2.88
CA GLN A 9 11.58 10.16 2.54
C GLN A 9 11.58 9.10 1.42
N PHE A 10 10.71 8.10 1.55
CA PHE A 10 10.49 7.09 0.50
C PHE A 10 10.12 7.74 -0.84
N ILE A 11 9.14 8.64 -0.86
CA ILE A 11 8.69 9.33 -2.08
C ILE A 11 9.85 10.09 -2.74
N LEU A 12 10.66 10.78 -1.93
CA LEU A 12 11.80 11.58 -2.37
C LEU A 12 12.94 10.72 -2.94
N GLU A 13 13.42 9.76 -2.17
CA GLU A 13 14.56 8.91 -2.51
C GLU A 13 14.31 8.08 -3.76
N ASN A 14 13.09 7.55 -3.88
CA ASN A 14 12.72 6.68 -4.99
C ASN A 14 12.18 7.43 -6.20
N LYS A 15 12.15 8.78 -6.14
CA LYS A 15 11.52 9.63 -7.16
C LYS A 15 10.10 9.19 -7.49
N ALA A 16 9.34 8.79 -6.48
CA ALA A 16 7.98 8.28 -6.62
C ALA A 16 6.98 9.45 -6.71
N TYR A 17 7.14 10.27 -7.74
CA TYR A 17 6.30 11.43 -8.01
C TYR A 17 6.19 11.70 -9.51
N GLY A 18 4.99 12.08 -9.95
CA GLY A 18 4.65 12.26 -11.35
C GLY A 18 5.07 13.60 -11.96
N TYR A 19 6.08 14.28 -11.43
CA TYR A 19 6.46 15.65 -11.80
C TYR A 19 7.95 15.73 -12.20
N ASP A 20 8.33 16.53 -13.22
CA ASP A 20 9.74 16.75 -13.64
C ASP A 20 10.50 17.54 -12.60
N THR A 21 9.82 18.53 -12.00
CA THR A 21 10.45 19.42 -11.04
C THR A 21 10.67 18.67 -9.76
N ASP A 22 11.88 18.80 -9.21
CA ASP A 22 12.25 18.26 -7.91
C ASP A 22 11.14 18.62 -6.91
N ILE A 23 10.70 17.67 -6.09
CA ILE A 23 9.55 17.83 -5.18
C ILE A 23 9.69 19.07 -4.31
N LYS A 24 10.92 19.54 -4.07
CA LYS A 24 11.23 20.80 -3.38
C LYS A 24 10.48 22.01 -3.95
N THR A 25 10.04 21.94 -5.21
CA THR A 25 9.23 22.96 -5.91
C THR A 25 7.72 22.79 -5.66
N ILE A 26 7.27 21.57 -5.34
CA ILE A 26 5.93 21.30 -4.84
C ILE A 26 5.91 21.79 -3.40
N GLU A 27 5.02 22.74 -3.08
CA GLU A 27 4.92 23.31 -1.74
C GLU A 27 4.98 22.21 -0.67
N LYS A 28 6.04 22.24 0.16
CA LYS A 28 6.34 21.23 1.17
C LYS A 28 5.10 20.84 1.99
N GLY A 29 4.21 21.79 2.29
CA GLY A 29 2.96 21.56 3.01
C GLY A 29 1.90 20.72 2.27
N LYS A 30 1.93 20.64 0.93
CA LYS A 30 1.00 19.82 0.16
C LYS A 30 1.29 18.33 0.32
N ILE A 31 2.57 17.93 0.31
CA ILE A 31 2.94 16.51 0.47
C ILE A 31 2.52 16.02 1.85
N ASP A 32 2.88 16.77 2.87
CA ASP A 32 2.54 16.54 4.27
C ASP A 32 1.04 16.31 4.45
N LYS A 33 0.23 17.19 3.87
CA LYS A 33 -1.23 17.11 3.92
C LYS A 33 -1.77 15.81 3.33
N HIS A 34 -1.25 15.38 2.18
CA HIS A 34 -1.72 14.17 1.51
C HIS A 34 -1.25 12.90 2.22
N VAL A 35 0.01 12.86 2.66
CA VAL A 35 0.56 11.73 3.42
C VAL A 35 -0.16 11.58 4.76
N GLN A 36 -0.36 12.69 5.49
CA GLN A 36 -1.08 12.67 6.77
C GLN A 36 -2.52 12.20 6.59
N HIS A 37 -3.18 12.66 5.52
CA HIS A 37 -4.54 12.22 5.22
C HIS A 37 -4.62 10.72 4.99
N ILE A 38 -3.70 10.12 4.22
CA ILE A 38 -3.67 8.67 4.02
C ILE A 38 -3.37 7.90 5.31
N LEU A 39 -2.42 8.38 6.12
CA LEU A 39 -2.10 7.76 7.41
C LEU A 39 -3.34 7.66 8.32
N ASN A 40 -4.20 8.68 8.29
CA ASN A 40 -5.45 8.71 9.06
C ASN A 40 -6.54 7.74 8.51
N GLN A 41 -6.32 7.11 7.36
CA GLN A 41 -7.26 6.17 6.73
C GLN A 41 -6.84 4.70 6.89
N LEU A 42 -5.63 4.46 7.40
CA LEU A 42 -5.12 3.11 7.59
C LEU A 42 -5.87 2.39 8.71
N HIS A 43 -6.09 1.10 8.53
CA HIS A 43 -6.53 0.22 9.62
C HIS A 43 -5.39 -0.03 10.61
N GLU A 44 -5.72 -0.58 11.77
CA GLU A 44 -4.73 -1.02 12.75
C GLU A 44 -3.84 -2.10 12.12
N ASN A 45 -2.52 -1.94 12.23
CA ASN A 45 -1.49 -2.80 11.63
C ASN A 45 -1.40 -2.81 10.09
N GLU A 46 -2.19 -2.04 9.35
CA GLU A 46 -2.07 -1.91 7.89
C GLU A 46 -0.72 -1.27 7.53
N GLU A 47 0.07 -1.94 6.69
CA GLU A 47 1.43 -1.52 6.35
C GLU A 47 1.51 -0.92 4.95
N ILE A 48 2.05 0.30 4.85
CA ILE A 48 2.36 0.93 3.56
C ILE A 48 3.61 0.30 2.95
N HIS A 49 3.50 -0.21 1.73
CA HIS A 49 4.62 -0.71 0.95
C HIS A 49 5.11 0.32 -0.07
N PHE A 50 4.20 1.08 -0.67
CA PHE A 50 4.50 2.06 -1.70
C PHE A 50 3.62 3.32 -1.58
N ALA A 51 4.19 4.47 -1.92
CA ALA A 51 3.46 5.73 -2.04
C ALA A 51 3.98 6.53 -3.24
N LEU A 52 3.05 7.17 -3.97
CA LEU A 52 3.30 7.96 -5.17
C LEU A 52 2.47 9.24 -5.14
N LEU A 53 3.08 10.37 -5.48
CA LEU A 53 2.33 11.59 -5.84
C LEU A 53 2.08 11.67 -7.34
N CYS A 54 0.86 12.03 -7.75
CA CYS A 54 0.48 12.18 -9.15
C CYS A 54 -0.36 13.44 -9.39
N ILE A 55 -0.57 13.81 -10.66
CA ILE A 55 -1.27 15.07 -11.02
C ILE A 55 -2.79 14.94 -10.98
N SER A 56 -3.33 13.82 -11.41
CA SER A 56 -4.78 13.62 -11.44
C SER A 56 -5.08 12.14 -11.45
N ILE A 57 -6.30 11.82 -11.02
CA ILE A 57 -6.79 10.46 -10.95
C ILE A 57 -8.12 10.39 -11.68
N TYR A 58 -8.27 9.37 -12.52
CA TYR A 58 -9.48 9.08 -13.28
C TYR A 58 -9.95 7.66 -12.98
N ASN A 59 -11.25 7.43 -13.07
CA ASN A 59 -11.83 6.10 -13.21
C ASN A 59 -12.53 6.03 -14.57
N GLY A 60 -11.96 5.27 -15.50
CA GLY A 60 -12.39 5.27 -16.90
C GLY A 60 -12.24 6.66 -17.54
N PRO A 61 -13.33 7.30 -18.02
CA PRO A 61 -13.31 8.67 -18.54
C PRO A 61 -13.55 9.74 -17.45
N SER A 62 -13.99 9.35 -16.26
CA SER A 62 -14.42 10.28 -15.21
C SER A 62 -13.25 10.72 -14.33
N ILE A 63 -13.13 12.03 -14.09
CA ILE A 63 -12.17 12.57 -13.11
C ILE A 63 -12.62 12.17 -11.71
N VAL A 64 -11.74 11.53 -10.94
CA VAL A 64 -11.92 11.30 -9.51
C VAL A 64 -11.39 12.51 -8.73
N CYS A 65 -10.17 12.94 -9.05
CA CYS A 65 -9.58 14.14 -8.48
C CYS A 65 -8.47 14.73 -9.37
N SER A 66 -8.15 15.99 -9.17
CA SER A 66 -7.10 16.72 -9.89
C SER A 66 -6.26 17.58 -8.93
N GLY A 67 -5.01 17.85 -9.30
CA GLY A 67 -4.08 18.68 -8.54
C GLY A 67 -2.86 17.91 -8.02
N THR A 68 -2.62 17.95 -6.72
CA THR A 68 -1.72 16.98 -6.08
C THR A 68 -2.59 15.84 -5.60
N CYS A 69 -2.28 14.63 -6.04
CA CYS A 69 -2.99 13.43 -5.64
C CYS A 69 -1.98 12.42 -5.11
N ILE A 70 -2.45 11.49 -4.30
CA ILE A 70 -1.63 10.43 -3.74
C ILE A 70 -2.23 9.07 -4.08
N LEU A 71 -1.38 8.14 -4.45
CA LEU A 71 -1.62 6.70 -4.49
C LEU A 71 -0.77 6.07 -3.40
N THR A 72 -1.33 5.14 -2.64
CA THR A 72 -0.63 4.34 -1.64
C THR A 72 -1.03 2.88 -1.79
N ILE A 73 -0.07 1.98 -1.73
CA ILE A 73 -0.29 0.53 -1.76
C ILE A 73 0.08 0.00 -0.39
N THR A 74 -0.86 -0.69 0.25
CA THR A 74 -0.68 -1.38 1.52
C THR A 74 -0.59 -2.89 1.31
N ASP A 75 -0.51 -3.66 2.37
CA ASP A 75 -0.70 -5.12 2.34
C ASP A 75 -2.16 -5.54 2.07
N GLU A 76 -3.14 -4.66 2.31
CA GLU A 76 -4.57 -4.97 2.13
C GLU A 76 -5.15 -4.42 0.81
N ARG A 77 -4.76 -3.20 0.42
CA ARG A 77 -5.47 -2.42 -0.60
C ARG A 77 -4.61 -1.32 -1.21
N ILE A 78 -5.11 -0.78 -2.31
CA ILE A 78 -4.61 0.46 -2.90
C ILE A 78 -5.54 1.59 -2.44
N LEU A 79 -4.99 2.59 -1.77
CA LEU A 79 -5.68 3.82 -1.39
C LEU A 79 -5.27 4.94 -2.34
N TYR A 80 -6.21 5.77 -2.76
CA TYR A 80 -5.89 6.91 -3.60
C TYR A 80 -6.87 8.06 -3.46
N GLY A 81 -6.40 9.28 -3.75
CA GLY A 81 -7.24 10.46 -3.74
C GLY A 81 -6.47 11.77 -3.60
N CYS A 82 -7.17 12.81 -3.16
CA CYS A 82 -6.59 14.14 -2.98
C CYS A 82 -7.19 14.86 -1.77
N VAL A 83 -6.44 15.82 -1.24
CA VAL A 83 -6.89 16.70 -0.16
C VAL A 83 -6.99 18.12 -0.71
N GLY A 84 -8.18 18.47 -1.23
CA GLY A 84 -8.50 19.80 -1.70
C GLY A 84 -8.73 20.81 -0.57
N MET A 85 -9.08 22.05 -0.92
CA MET A 85 -9.43 23.09 0.05
C MET A 85 -10.86 22.91 0.59
N LEU A 86 -11.79 22.48 -0.27
CA LEU A 86 -13.22 22.34 0.06
C LEU A 86 -13.67 20.88 0.16
N SER A 87 -12.97 19.96 -0.50
CA SER A 87 -13.30 18.54 -0.49
C SER A 87 -12.05 17.69 -0.41
N THR A 88 -12.18 16.58 0.30
CA THR A 88 -11.16 15.54 0.40
C THR A 88 -11.74 14.27 -0.16
N THR A 89 -11.01 13.61 -1.04
CA THR A 89 -11.42 12.35 -1.67
C THR A 89 -10.47 11.26 -1.24
N THR A 90 -11.02 10.13 -0.79
CA THR A 90 -10.32 8.85 -0.65
C THR A 90 -11.14 7.77 -1.32
N LYS A 91 -10.47 6.93 -2.11
CA LYS A 91 -11.01 5.71 -2.69
C LYS A 91 -10.06 4.56 -2.38
N SER A 92 -10.59 3.35 -2.39
CA SER A 92 -9.81 2.14 -2.14
C SER A 92 -10.16 1.04 -3.12
N ILE A 93 -9.15 0.32 -3.59
CA ILE A 93 -9.28 -0.91 -4.37
C ILE A 93 -8.67 -2.05 -3.56
N LYS A 94 -9.37 -3.18 -3.42
CA LYS A 94 -8.79 -4.38 -2.80
C LYS A 94 -7.63 -4.89 -3.65
N ILE A 95 -6.53 -5.28 -3.03
CA ILE A 95 -5.36 -5.76 -3.80
C ILE A 95 -5.70 -6.97 -4.66
N GLY A 96 -6.50 -7.91 -4.16
CA GLY A 96 -6.93 -9.11 -4.91
C GLY A 96 -7.87 -8.84 -6.09
N ASP A 97 -8.32 -7.60 -6.29
CA ASP A 97 -9.10 -7.20 -7.46
C ASP A 97 -8.24 -6.58 -8.56
N CYS A 98 -6.96 -6.31 -8.31
CA CYS A 98 -6.02 -5.83 -9.30
C CYS A 98 -5.66 -6.96 -10.29
N LEU A 99 -5.67 -6.64 -11.58
CA LEU A 99 -5.37 -7.59 -12.66
C LEU A 99 -4.00 -7.31 -13.27
N ASP A 100 -3.77 -6.07 -13.69
CA ASP A 100 -2.50 -5.65 -14.27
C ASP A 100 -2.24 -4.15 -14.06
N VAL A 101 -0.99 -3.77 -14.35
CA VAL A 101 -0.54 -2.39 -14.46
C VAL A 101 -0.16 -2.14 -15.91
N ALA A 102 -0.85 -1.20 -16.55
CA ALA A 102 -0.51 -0.71 -17.88
C ALA A 102 -0.03 0.74 -17.80
N SER A 103 0.52 1.24 -18.89
CA SER A 103 0.84 2.66 -19.02
C SER A 103 0.62 3.13 -20.45
N ASP A 104 0.19 4.37 -20.59
CA ASP A 104 0.04 5.04 -21.86
C ASP A 104 0.64 6.44 -21.79
N THR A 105 1.15 6.97 -22.90
CA THR A 105 1.69 8.32 -22.97
C THR A 105 1.00 9.08 -24.08
N PHE A 106 0.53 10.29 -23.79
CA PHE A 106 -0.22 11.09 -24.74
C PHE A 106 0.28 12.54 -24.75
N GLY A 107 0.28 13.11 -25.95
CA GLY A 107 0.94 14.39 -26.20
C GLY A 107 2.44 14.35 -25.89
N VAL A 108 3.00 15.53 -25.65
CA VAL A 108 4.45 15.71 -25.52
C VAL A 108 4.93 15.52 -24.07
N PHE A 109 4.09 15.85 -23.08
CA PHE A 109 4.53 15.98 -21.67
C PHE A 109 3.81 15.07 -20.67
N ARG A 110 2.72 14.39 -21.05
CA ARG A 110 1.86 13.65 -20.13
C ARG A 110 1.77 12.17 -20.46
N GLY A 111 1.36 11.40 -19.47
CA GLY A 111 0.96 10.02 -19.62
C GLY A 111 0.18 9.56 -18.40
N THR A 112 -0.29 8.33 -18.47
CA THR A 112 -1.06 7.69 -17.40
C THR A 112 -0.50 6.32 -17.08
N ILE A 113 -0.41 6.03 -15.79
CA ILE A 113 -0.27 4.67 -15.27
C ILE A 113 -1.70 4.19 -15.00
N VAL A 114 -2.03 2.98 -15.44
CA VAL A 114 -3.38 2.43 -15.37
C VAL A 114 -3.33 1.17 -14.54
N ILE A 115 -4.12 1.12 -13.48
CA ILE A 115 -4.37 -0.11 -12.72
C ILE A 115 -5.72 -0.64 -13.17
N ASN A 116 -5.68 -1.76 -13.88
CA ASN A 116 -6.89 -2.47 -14.27
C ASN A 116 -7.31 -3.37 -13.12
N THR A 117 -8.59 -3.28 -12.73
CA THR A 117 -9.19 -4.14 -11.71
C THR A 117 -10.33 -4.94 -12.34
N LYS A 118 -10.90 -5.87 -11.58
CA LYS A 118 -12.09 -6.65 -12.02
C LYS A 118 -13.27 -5.76 -12.44
N THR A 119 -13.39 -4.57 -11.87
CA THR A 119 -14.58 -3.70 -12.02
C THR A 119 -14.25 -2.29 -12.49
N GLU A 120 -13.01 -1.83 -12.33
CA GLU A 120 -12.61 -0.44 -12.53
C GLU A 120 -11.32 -0.35 -13.33
N LYS A 121 -11.11 0.82 -13.96
CA LYS A 121 -9.88 1.16 -14.66
C LYS A 121 -9.40 2.49 -14.12
N VAL A 122 -8.56 2.44 -13.09
CA VAL A 122 -8.08 3.65 -12.42
C VAL A 122 -6.80 4.12 -13.08
N LYS A 123 -6.75 5.40 -13.46
CA LYS A 123 -5.64 6.01 -14.17
C LYS A 123 -5.03 7.11 -13.32
N PHE A 124 -3.71 7.10 -13.21
CA PHE A 124 -2.92 8.07 -12.47
C PHE A 124 -2.07 8.86 -13.45
N GLU A 125 -2.39 10.14 -13.63
CA GLU A 125 -1.67 11.01 -14.56
C GLU A 125 -0.34 11.44 -13.96
N ALA A 126 0.71 11.29 -14.75
CA ALA A 126 2.03 11.77 -14.44
C ALA A 126 2.68 12.39 -15.68
N GLN A 127 3.84 13.01 -15.49
CA GLN A 127 4.64 13.44 -16.61
C GLN A 127 5.23 12.25 -17.36
N LYS A 128 5.30 12.39 -18.68
CA LYS A 128 5.70 11.32 -19.61
C LYS A 128 7.03 10.65 -19.21
N LYS A 129 8.01 11.43 -18.77
CA LYS A 129 9.35 10.93 -18.40
C LYS A 129 9.34 10.02 -17.16
N SER A 130 8.44 10.26 -16.21
CA SER A 130 8.36 9.46 -14.98
C SER A 130 7.55 8.17 -15.20
N ILE A 131 6.70 8.10 -16.24
CA ILE A 131 5.78 6.97 -16.46
C ILE A 131 6.47 5.60 -16.41
N PRO A 132 7.58 5.34 -17.15
CA PRO A 132 8.18 4.00 -17.16
C PRO A 132 8.73 3.56 -15.79
N HIS A 133 9.33 4.50 -15.06
CA HIS A 133 9.86 4.25 -13.72
C HIS A 133 8.74 3.96 -12.72
N LEU A 134 7.73 4.83 -12.70
CA LEU A 134 6.62 4.73 -11.77
C LEU A 134 5.72 3.51 -12.03
N SER A 135 5.45 3.19 -13.29
CA SER A 135 4.67 1.98 -13.64
C SER A 135 5.39 0.72 -13.19
N LYS A 136 6.71 0.64 -13.40
CA LYS A 136 7.54 -0.46 -12.92
C LYS A 136 7.50 -0.58 -11.40
N MET A 137 7.65 0.52 -10.66
CA MET A 137 7.61 0.48 -9.19
C MET A 137 6.25 -0.01 -8.65
N ILE A 138 5.15 0.41 -9.27
CA ILE A 138 3.81 -0.04 -8.89
C ILE A 138 3.65 -1.53 -9.20
N ASP A 139 4.03 -1.98 -10.40
CA ASP A 139 3.95 -3.39 -10.81
C ASP A 139 4.80 -4.28 -9.90
N ASP A 140 6.06 -3.91 -9.64
CA ASP A 140 6.97 -4.64 -8.73
C ASP A 140 6.38 -4.74 -7.31
N CYS A 141 5.79 -3.65 -6.81
CA CYS A 141 5.16 -3.63 -5.49
C CYS A 141 3.94 -4.57 -5.43
N LEU A 142 3.04 -4.50 -6.41
CA LEU A 142 1.84 -5.33 -6.45
C LEU A 142 2.20 -6.81 -6.62
N ARG A 143 3.19 -7.14 -7.46
CA ARG A 143 3.71 -8.51 -7.58
C ARG A 143 4.29 -9.02 -6.27
N THR A 144 5.11 -8.21 -5.60
CA THR A 144 5.71 -8.57 -4.31
C THR A 144 4.64 -8.90 -3.27
N ILE A 145 3.54 -8.14 -3.24
CA ILE A 145 2.43 -8.40 -2.32
C ILE A 145 1.67 -9.66 -2.72
N ALA A 146 1.35 -9.83 -4.02
CA ALA A 146 0.68 -11.02 -4.53
C ALA A 146 1.49 -12.31 -4.27
N ASP A 147 2.80 -12.27 -4.47
CA ASP A 147 3.70 -13.40 -4.22
C ASP A 147 3.77 -13.76 -2.73
N ARG A 148 3.68 -12.77 -1.83
CA ARG A 148 3.55 -13.00 -0.39
C ARG A 148 2.21 -13.65 -0.05
N SER A 149 1.12 -13.21 -0.67
CA SER A 149 -0.20 -13.83 -0.49
C SER A 149 -0.24 -15.27 -1.02
N GLN A 150 0.50 -15.60 -2.09
CA GLN A 150 0.59 -16.97 -2.61
C GLN A 150 1.53 -17.85 -1.79
N LYS A 151 2.66 -17.32 -1.29
CA LYS A 151 3.54 -18.04 -0.36
C LYS A 151 2.89 -18.27 1.01
N ASN A 152 2.00 -17.38 1.45
CA ASN A 152 1.18 -17.59 2.63
C ASN A 152 -0.12 -18.38 2.34
N GLY A 153 -0.46 -18.61 1.06
CA GLY A 153 -1.66 -19.32 0.61
C GLY A 153 -1.43 -20.80 0.26
N ASN A 154 -0.19 -21.28 0.33
CA ASN A 154 0.17 -22.69 0.12
C ASN A 154 1.16 -23.22 1.17
N VAL A 155 1.25 -22.52 2.29
CA VAL A 155 1.74 -23.09 3.53
C VAL A 155 0.48 -23.26 4.36
N ALA A 156 -0.08 -24.47 4.35
CA ALA A 156 -0.50 -25.00 5.64
C ALA A 156 0.73 -24.78 6.51
N GLN A 157 0.73 -23.73 7.33
CA GLN A 157 1.72 -23.63 8.38
C GLN A 157 1.42 -24.87 9.21
N GLU A 158 2.15 -25.95 8.95
CA GLU A 158 2.76 -26.66 10.05
C GLU A 158 3.56 -25.60 10.80
N VAL A 159 2.86 -24.79 11.61
CA VAL A 159 3.47 -24.10 12.71
C VAL A 159 4.10 -25.25 13.47
N SER A 160 5.43 -25.33 13.44
CA SER A 160 6.09 -26.40 14.18
C SER A 160 5.56 -26.34 15.62
N PRO A 161 5.35 -27.47 16.30
CA PRO A 161 4.87 -27.46 17.69
C PRO A 161 5.65 -26.49 18.60
N ALA A 162 6.92 -26.23 18.28
CA ALA A 162 7.77 -25.25 18.93
C ALA A 162 7.33 -23.78 18.77
N GLU A 163 6.85 -23.38 17.58
CA GLU A 163 6.37 -22.02 17.33
C GLU A 163 4.99 -21.76 17.98
N GLU A 164 4.10 -22.77 18.00
CA GLU A 164 2.84 -22.66 18.76
C GLU A 164 3.12 -22.57 20.26
N LEU A 165 4.03 -23.40 20.78
CA LEU A 165 4.46 -23.36 22.18
C LEU A 165 5.00 -21.99 22.59
N LYS A 166 5.72 -21.31 21.71
CA LYS A 166 6.24 -19.96 21.98
C LYS A 166 5.10 -18.95 22.20
N LYS A 167 4.06 -18.99 21.35
CA LYS A 167 2.88 -18.13 21.49
C LYS A 167 2.10 -18.42 22.77
N PHE A 168 1.91 -19.70 23.10
CA PHE A 168 1.25 -20.07 24.36
C PHE A 168 2.08 -19.65 25.59
N LYS A 169 3.41 -19.66 25.50
CA LYS A 169 4.29 -19.21 26.59
C LYS A 169 4.20 -17.70 26.80
N GLU A 170 4.11 -16.93 25.72
CA GLU A 170 3.86 -15.47 25.80
C GLU A 170 2.52 -15.17 26.48
N LEU A 171 1.45 -15.93 26.17
CA LEU A 171 0.15 -15.77 26.83
C LEU A 171 0.20 -16.12 28.33
N LEU A 172 0.97 -17.14 28.71
CA LEU A 172 1.21 -17.51 30.11
C LEU A 172 1.98 -16.40 30.84
N ASP A 173 3.02 -15.84 30.22
CA ASP A 173 3.83 -14.77 30.80
C ASP A 173 3.04 -13.46 30.94
N MET A 174 2.07 -13.23 30.06
CA MET A 174 1.08 -12.15 30.16
C MET A 174 -0.03 -12.41 31.19
N GLY A 175 -0.08 -13.61 31.80
CA GLY A 175 -1.13 -14.00 32.73
C GLY A 175 -2.51 -14.20 32.09
N VAL A 176 -2.56 -14.37 30.76
CA VAL A 176 -3.81 -14.57 30.00
C VAL A 176 -4.32 -16.00 30.15
N ILE A 177 -3.40 -16.97 30.33
CA ILE A 177 -3.71 -18.39 30.56
C ILE A 177 -2.99 -18.89 31.82
N SER A 178 -3.52 -19.94 32.45
CA SER A 178 -2.88 -20.60 33.59
C SER A 178 -1.75 -21.55 33.17
N GLN A 179 -0.91 -21.92 34.13
CA GLN A 179 0.15 -22.92 33.93
C GLN A 179 -0.45 -24.28 33.51
N GLU A 180 -1.60 -24.69 34.07
CA GLU A 180 -2.27 -25.93 33.66
C GLU A 180 -2.77 -25.89 32.21
N GLU A 181 -3.30 -24.74 31.75
CA GLU A 181 -3.79 -24.57 30.38
C GLU A 181 -2.65 -24.61 29.36
N PHE A 182 -1.51 -24.00 29.71
CA PHE A 182 -0.28 -24.09 28.92
C PHE A 182 0.22 -25.54 28.81
N ASP A 183 0.30 -26.26 29.93
CA ASP A 183 0.84 -27.62 29.96
C ASP A 183 -0.07 -28.63 29.23
N ALA A 184 -1.39 -28.44 29.28
CA ALA A 184 -2.34 -29.22 28.49
C ALA A 184 -2.13 -29.03 26.98
N LYS A 185 -1.94 -27.77 26.54
CA LYS A 185 -1.65 -27.46 25.13
C LYS A 185 -0.29 -27.97 24.70
N LYS A 186 0.73 -27.90 25.57
CA LYS A 186 2.05 -28.44 25.29
C LYS A 186 2.06 -29.94 25.05
N LYS A 187 1.33 -30.72 25.85
CA LYS A 187 1.17 -32.16 25.63
C LYS A 187 0.44 -32.48 24.34
N GLN A 188 -0.66 -31.75 24.07
CA GLN A 188 -1.42 -31.89 22.83
C GLN A 188 -0.54 -31.65 21.58
N LEU A 189 0.33 -30.66 21.63
CA LEU A 189 1.20 -30.28 20.50
C LEU A 189 2.43 -31.19 20.33
N LEU A 190 2.92 -31.79 21.42
CA LEU A 190 4.07 -32.70 21.39
C LEU A 190 3.68 -34.18 21.24
N GLY A 191 2.39 -34.52 21.29
CA GLY A 191 1.88 -35.87 21.09
C GLY A 191 2.22 -36.87 22.21
N VAL A 192 2.37 -36.39 23.44
CA VAL A 192 2.82 -37.15 24.64
C VAL A 192 1.82 -37.11 25.78
#